data_AF-A0A7J0C2E4-F1
#
_entry.id   AF-A0A7J0C2E4-F1
#
_cell.length_a   1.000
_cell.length_b   1.000
_cell.length_c   1.000
_cell.angle_alpha   90.00
_cell.angle_beta   90.00
_cell.angle_gamma   90.00
#
_symmetry.space_group_name_H-M   'P 1'
#
loop_
_entity.id
_entity.type
_entity.pdbx_description
1 polymer ?
#
loop_
_entity_poly.entity_id
_entity_poly.type
_entity_poly.pdbx_seq_one_letter_code
_entity_poly.pdbx_strand_id
1 'polypeptide(L)'
;MKPTRTDFVAGPANTLAAMVTNYRCGHCTGVVEALTTDETTGAMHAYVRHDDGCPVLTGAVSPIPDTFRAATKETRHDVTDR
;
A
#
# COMPACT_ATOMS: atom_id res chain seq x y z
N MET A 1 -8.32 10.39 19.83
CA MET A 1 -8.65 10.12 18.42
C MET A 1 -8.28 8.66 18.13
N LYS A 2 -9.16 7.83 17.56
CA LYS A 2 -8.75 6.52 17.05
C LYS A 2 -7.92 6.76 15.77
N PRO A 3 -6.77 6.11 15.57
CA PRO A 3 -6.01 6.28 14.33
C PRO A 3 -6.86 5.81 13.14
N THR A 4 -7.03 6.67 12.13
CA THR A 4 -7.78 6.34 10.93
C THR A 4 -6.86 5.64 9.94
N ARG A 5 -7.08 4.33 9.76
CA ARG A 5 -6.20 3.45 9.01
C ARG A 5 -6.96 2.71 7.92
N THR A 6 -6.27 2.41 6.82
CA THR A 6 -6.71 1.40 5.83
C THR A 6 -5.86 0.15 5.97
N ASP A 7 -6.47 -1.02 5.74
CA ASP A 7 -5.81 -2.33 5.77
C ASP A 7 -5.68 -2.89 4.34
N PHE A 8 -4.48 -3.34 3.98
CA PHE A 8 -4.17 -4.01 2.73
C PHE A 8 -3.75 -5.44 2.99
N VAL A 9 -4.38 -6.39 2.30
CA VAL A 9 -4.10 -7.81 2.46
C VAL A 9 -3.48 -8.36 1.19
N ALA A 10 -2.35 -9.05 1.31
CA ALA A 10 -1.76 -9.82 0.22
C ALA A 10 -1.30 -11.18 0.73
N GLY A 11 -1.48 -12.22 -0.09
CA GLY A 11 -1.07 -13.58 0.25
C GLY A 11 0.47 -13.73 0.32
N PRO A 12 1.20 -13.46 -0.78
CA PRO A 12 2.66 -13.59 -0.77
C PRO A 12 3.36 -12.44 -0.05
N ALA A 13 4.28 -12.76 0.85
CA ALA A 13 5.03 -11.76 1.64
C ALA A 13 5.85 -10.78 0.78
N ASN A 14 6.40 -11.26 -0.33
CA ASN A 14 7.12 -10.44 -1.30
C ASN A 14 6.21 -9.43 -2.01
N THR A 15 4.95 -9.78 -2.26
CA THR A 15 3.95 -8.88 -2.84
C THR A 15 3.59 -7.76 -1.87
N LEU A 16 3.34 -8.08 -0.60
CA LEU A 16 3.08 -7.05 0.40
C LEU A 16 4.30 -6.16 0.62
N ALA A 17 5.51 -6.72 0.66
CA ALA A 17 6.74 -5.95 0.80
C ALA A 17 6.93 -4.93 -0.36
N ALA A 18 6.66 -5.34 -1.60
CA ALA A 18 6.71 -4.45 -2.75
C ALA A 18 5.64 -3.34 -2.67
N MET A 19 4.41 -3.69 -2.28
CA MET A 19 3.34 -2.72 -2.06
C MET A 19 3.72 -1.70 -0.98
N VAL A 20 4.15 -2.16 0.19
CA VAL A 20 4.49 -1.32 1.34
C VAL A 20 5.66 -0.39 1.05
N THR A 21 6.72 -0.90 0.42
CA THR A 21 7.93 -0.12 0.09
C THR A 21 7.62 1.02 -0.88
N ASN A 22 6.69 0.80 -1.80
CA ASN A 22 6.34 1.76 -2.84
C ASN A 22 5.02 2.48 -2.57
N TYR A 23 4.33 2.19 -1.47
CA TYR A 23 3.04 2.78 -1.16
C TYR A 23 3.20 4.29 -0.96
N ARG A 24 2.45 5.06 -1.75
CA ARG A 24 2.27 6.49 -1.59
C ARG A 24 0.81 6.80 -1.85
N CYS A 25 0.13 7.39 -0.87
CA CYS A 25 -1.22 7.87 -1.11
C CYS A 25 -1.16 9.06 -2.08
N GLY A 26 -2.00 9.04 -3.12
CA GLY A 26 -2.08 10.16 -4.08
C GLY A 26 -2.70 11.44 -3.51
N HIS A 27 -3.26 11.39 -2.29
CA HIS A 27 -4.07 12.46 -1.70
C HIS A 27 -3.56 13.00 -0.37
N CYS A 28 -2.65 12.30 0.31
CA CYS A 28 -2.12 12.72 1.60
C CYS A 28 -0.70 12.16 1.82
N THR A 29 -0.08 12.51 2.96
CA THR A 29 1.26 12.02 3.33
C THR A 29 1.27 10.60 3.92
N GLY A 30 0.23 9.81 3.63
CA GLY A 30 -0.07 8.54 4.29
C GLY A 30 1.13 7.62 4.45
N VAL A 31 1.26 7.05 5.66
CA VAL A 31 2.45 6.28 6.09
C VAL A 31 2.03 4.88 6.51
N VAL A 32 2.80 3.87 6.10
CA VAL A 32 2.65 2.51 6.61
C VAL A 32 3.08 2.50 8.07
N GLU A 33 2.14 2.19 8.95
CA GLU A 33 2.34 2.23 10.41
C GLU A 33 2.66 0.86 10.98
N ALA A 34 2.12 -0.22 10.39
CA ALA A 34 2.36 -1.58 10.86
C ALA A 34 2.19 -2.63 9.77
N LEU A 35 2.90 -3.74 9.94
CA LEU A 35 2.76 -4.97 9.15
C LEU A 35 2.44 -6.11 10.12
N THR A 36 1.43 -6.90 9.81
CA THR A 36 1.09 -8.10 10.57
C THR A 36 0.90 -9.28 9.63
N THR A 37 1.07 -10.49 10.16
CA THR A 37 0.74 -11.72 9.44
C THR A 37 -0.39 -12.39 10.20
N ASP A 38 -1.45 -12.73 9.49
CA ASP A 38 -2.49 -13.61 10.01
C ASP A 38 -1.91 -15.02 10.13
N GLU A 39 -1.77 -15.50 11.36
CA GLU A 39 -1.18 -16.82 11.64
C GLU A 39 -2.09 -17.98 11.20
N THR A 40 -3.37 -17.73 10.94
CA THR A 40 -4.34 -18.73 10.48
C THR A 40 -4.30 -18.89 8.97
N THR A 41 -4.26 -17.77 8.24
CA THR A 41 -4.34 -17.76 6.77
C THR A 41 -2.98 -17.59 6.10
N GLY A 42 -1.96 -17.19 6.85
CA GLY A 42 -0.64 -16.79 6.33
C GLY A 42 -0.66 -15.46 5.57
N ALA A 43 -1.82 -14.79 5.48
CA ALA A 43 -1.94 -13.54 4.76
C ALA A 43 -1.21 -12.41 5.50
N MET A 44 -0.51 -11.56 4.77
CA MET A 44 0.09 -10.38 5.36
C MET A 44 -0.81 -9.16 5.19
N HIS A 45 -0.88 -8.37 6.25
CA HIS A 45 -1.66 -7.14 6.37
C HIS A 45 -0.72 -5.94 6.50
N ALA A 46 -1.02 -4.86 5.80
CA ALA A 46 -0.36 -3.57 5.96
C ALA A 46 -1.35 -2.50 6.39
N TYR A 47 -1.08 -1.86 7.52
CA TYR A 47 -1.88 -0.77 8.04
C TYR A 47 -1.27 0.56 7.62
N VAL A 48 -2.01 1.33 6.82
CA VAL A 48 -1.62 2.68 6.41
C VAL A 48 -2.42 3.71 7.19
N ARG A 49 -1.72 4.60 7.87
CA ARG A 49 -2.27 5.79 8.50
C ARG A 49 -2.36 6.92 7.48
N HIS A 50 -3.51 7.59 7.42
CA HIS A 50 -3.74 8.75 6.56
C HIS A 50 -3.77 10.06 7.37
N ASP A 51 -3.64 11.19 6.68
CA ASP A 51 -3.89 12.50 7.26
C ASP A 51 -5.40 12.72 7.46
N ASP A 52 -5.75 13.58 8.42
CA ASP A 52 -7.14 13.94 8.69
C ASP A 52 -7.80 14.54 7.43
N GLY A 53 -8.99 14.03 7.08
CA GLY A 53 -9.74 14.48 5.90
C GLY A 53 -9.32 13.83 4.58
N CYS A 54 -8.37 12.87 4.59
CA CYS A 54 -8.04 12.12 3.38
C CYS A 54 -9.30 11.43 2.80
N PRO A 55 -9.61 11.63 1.50
CA PRO A 55 -10.83 11.12 0.90
C PRO A 55 -10.86 9.58 0.78
N VAL A 56 -9.71 8.93 0.98
CA VAL A 56 -9.63 7.46 1.14
C VAL A 56 -10.34 7.01 2.41
N LEU A 57 -10.27 7.79 3.50
CA LEU A 57 -10.91 7.46 4.78
C LEU A 57 -12.43 7.49 4.71
N THR A 58 -13.00 8.31 3.82
CA THR A 58 -14.44 8.41 3.60
C THR A 58 -14.94 7.46 2.52
N GLY A 59 -14.04 6.69 1.87
CA GLY A 59 -14.36 5.81 0.76
C GLY A 59 -14.74 6.54 -0.53
N ALA A 60 -14.56 7.87 -0.59
CA ALA A 60 -14.79 8.65 -1.80
C ALA A 60 -13.79 8.31 -2.91
N VAL A 61 -12.62 7.78 -2.55
CA VAL A 61 -11.63 7.23 -3.47
C VAL A 61 -11.14 5.87 -2.96
N SER A 62 -10.97 4.93 -3.89
CA SER A 62 -10.39 3.62 -3.56
C SER A 62 -8.88 3.74 -3.35
N PRO A 63 -8.29 3.04 -2.37
CA PRO A 63 -6.84 2.96 -2.21
C PRO A 63 -6.17 1.96 -3.18
N ILE A 64 -6.96 1.18 -3.92
CA ILE A 64 -6.49 0.13 -4.85
C ILE A 64 -5.60 0.68 -6.00
N PRO A 65 -5.88 1.83 -6.63
CA PRO A 65 -5.01 2.39 -7.67
C PRO A 65 -3.60 2.71 -7.17
N ASP A 66 -3.46 3.17 -5.92
CA ASP A 66 -2.17 3.46 -5.30
C ASP A 66 -1.40 2.16 -4.98
N THR A 67 -2.12 1.10 -4.62
CA THR A 67 -1.59 -0.27 -4.51
C THR A 67 -1.02 -0.78 -5.84
N PHE A 68 -1.72 -0.54 -6.97
CA PHE A 68 -1.22 -0.95 -8.29
C PHE A 68 0.01 -0.15 -8.72
N ARG A 69 0.05 1.16 -8.45
CA ARG A 69 1.24 1.99 -8.68
C ARG A 69 2.44 1.51 -7.85
N ALA A 70 2.20 1.06 -6.63
CA ALA A 70 3.23 0.50 -5.77
C ALA A 70 3.73 -0.88 -6.24
N ALA A 71 2.85 -1.70 -6.81
CA ALA A 71 3.19 -3.02 -7.34
C ALA A 71 3.92 -2.97 -8.69
N THR A 72 3.69 -1.92 -9.49
CA THR A 72 4.48 -1.65 -10.70
C THR A 72 5.83 -1.03 -10.31
N LYS A 73 6.79 -1.87 -9.93
CA LYS A 73 8.19 -1.52 -10.08
C LYS A 73 8.38 -1.23 -11.56
N GLU A 74 8.63 0.03 -11.94
CA GLU A 74 8.99 0.36 -13.32
C GLU A 74 10.06 -0.64 -13.75
N THR A 75 9.69 -1.52 -14.68
CA THR A 75 10.68 -2.28 -15.41
C THR A 75 11.41 -1.20 -16.18
N ARG A 76 12.53 -0.71 -15.63
CA ARG A 76 13.50 0.03 -16.42
C ARG A 76 13.80 -0.90 -17.59
N HIS A 77 13.22 -0.57 -18.74
CA HIS A 77 13.76 -1.02 -20.00
C HIS A 77 15.12 -0.35 -20.04
N ASP A 78 16.15 -1.09 -19.62
CA ASP A 78 17.50 -0.84 -20.06
C ASP A 78 17.45 -0.99 -21.58
N VAL A 79 17.13 0.12 -22.26
CA VAL A 79 17.34 0.24 -23.70
C VAL A 79 18.84 0.22 -23.87
N THR A 80 19.38 -1.00 -24.03
CA THR A 80 20.72 -1.19 -24.52
C THR A 80 20.68 -0.81 -26.00
N ASP A 81 20.87 0.48 -26.27
CA ASP A 81 21.18 0.98 -27.60
C ASP A 81 22.54 0.40 -28.01
N ARG A 82 22.52 -0.43 -29.06
CA ARG A 82 23.69 -0.98 -29.74
C ARG A 82 23.50 -0.80 -31.24
#